data_AF-A0A959C2U2-F1
#
_entry.id   AF-A0A959C2U2-F1
#
_cell.length_a   1.000
_cell.length_b   1.000
_cell.length_c   1.000
_cell.angle_alpha   90.00
_cell.angle_beta   90.00
_cell.angle_gamma   90.00
#
_symmetry.space_group_name_H-M   'P 1'
#
loop_
_entity.id
_entity.type
_entity.pdbx_description
1 polymer ?
#
loop_
_entity_poly.entity_id
_entity_poly.type
_entity_poly.pdbx_seq_one_letter_code
_entity_poly.pdbx_strand_id
1 'polypeptide(L)'
;MIRRTLVMLAAVCLSLNYAHAQLTATNGVNDAYIDVSWNLAQACFEDAGNNNEAYPEGVYLELFADGVSIYVEVIDDFIPMSVSNTFRHLVGPGRTVNYSLMLYIQGAGEEVTAMNCSSLSASGST
;
A
#
# COMPACT_ATOMS: atom_id res chain seq x y z
N MET A 1 47.19 -32.83 13.47
CA MET A 1 45.72 -32.89 13.35
C MET A 1 45.18 -31.49 13.59
N ILE A 2 44.79 -30.77 12.53
CA ILE A 2 44.32 -29.37 12.61
C ILE A 2 42.80 -29.40 12.46
N ARG A 3 42.09 -28.97 13.51
CA ARG A 3 40.63 -28.98 13.61
C ARG A 3 40.09 -27.81 12.78
N ARG A 4 39.32 -28.11 11.72
CA ARG A 4 38.63 -27.11 10.89
C ARG A 4 37.38 -26.64 11.63
N THR A 5 37.39 -25.39 12.09
CA THR A 5 36.19 -24.73 12.62
C THR A 5 35.32 -24.30 11.45
N LEU A 6 34.20 -24.99 11.25
CA LEU A 6 33.20 -24.67 10.25
C LEU A 6 32.34 -23.53 10.80
N VAL A 7 32.54 -22.31 10.31
CA VAL A 7 31.63 -21.19 10.60
C VAL A 7 30.41 -21.37 9.72
N MET A 8 29.31 -21.84 10.30
CA MET A 8 27.99 -21.76 9.67
C MET A 8 27.62 -20.28 9.54
N LEU A 9 27.73 -19.76 8.33
CA LEU A 9 27.12 -18.49 7.97
C LEU A 9 25.60 -18.75 7.89
N ALA A 10 24.88 -18.43 8.95
CA ALA A 10 23.43 -18.42 8.93
C ALA A 10 22.99 -17.31 7.96
N ALA A 11 22.50 -17.70 6.79
CA ALA A 11 21.81 -16.78 5.89
C ALA A 11 20.54 -16.30 6.61
N VAL A 12 20.61 -15.11 7.20
CA VAL A 12 19.43 -14.39 7.67
C VAL A 12 18.65 -14.00 6.42
N CYS A 13 17.64 -14.80 6.08
CA CYS A 13 16.65 -14.42 5.10
C CYS A 13 15.86 -13.25 5.72
N LEU A 14 16.27 -12.02 5.43
CA LEU A 14 15.42 -10.85 5.68
C LEU A 14 14.19 -11.01 4.79
N SER A 15 13.11 -11.55 5.34
CA SER A 15 11.79 -11.35 4.78
C SER A 15 11.50 -9.85 4.86
N LEU A 16 11.66 -9.13 3.76
CA LEU A 16 11.09 -7.79 3.63
C LEU A 16 9.57 -7.94 3.77
N ASN A 17 9.04 -7.46 4.88
CA ASN A 17 7.61 -7.31 5.06
C ASN A 17 7.20 -6.06 4.26
N TYR A 18 6.91 -6.26 2.98
CA TYR A 18 6.28 -5.22 2.17
C TYR A 18 4.89 -4.95 2.75
N ALA A 19 4.58 -3.69 3.03
CA ALA A 19 3.30 -3.28 3.61
C ALA A 19 2.22 -3.21 2.51
N HIS A 20 1.99 -4.33 1.81
CA HIS A 20 0.98 -4.39 0.76
C HIS A 20 -0.37 -4.80 1.36
N ALA A 21 -1.34 -3.90 1.28
CA ALA A 21 -2.73 -4.24 1.53
C ALA A 21 -3.30 -4.91 0.28
N GLN A 22 -3.32 -6.24 0.22
CA GLN A 22 -4.01 -6.94 -0.84
C GLN A 22 -5.42 -7.30 -0.41
N LEU A 23 -6.41 -6.89 -1.20
CA LEU A 23 -7.80 -7.25 -0.98
C LEU A 23 -8.38 -7.90 -2.22
N THR A 24 -9.01 -9.06 -2.05
CA THR A 24 -9.80 -9.69 -3.10
C THR A 24 -11.27 -9.41 -2.85
N ALA A 25 -11.94 -8.75 -3.80
CA ALA A 25 -13.37 -8.48 -3.72
C ALA A 25 -14.14 -9.42 -4.65
N THR A 26 -15.04 -10.23 -4.08
CA THR A 26 -16.07 -11.04 -4.76
C THR A 26 -17.43 -10.43 -4.49
N ASN A 27 -17.67 -9.18 -4.92
CA ASN A 27 -18.96 -8.57 -4.63
C ASN A 27 -19.95 -9.00 -5.71
N GLY A 28 -20.83 -9.94 -5.34
CA GLY A 28 -22.04 -10.34 -6.06
C GLY A 28 -21.91 -10.80 -7.52
N VAL A 29 -22.74 -11.76 -7.92
CA VAL A 29 -22.89 -12.07 -9.37
C VAL A 29 -23.55 -10.94 -10.17
N ASN A 30 -24.01 -9.87 -9.51
CA ASN A 30 -24.77 -8.78 -10.14
C ASN A 30 -24.17 -7.38 -9.94
N ASP A 31 -23.05 -7.24 -9.24
CA ASP A 31 -22.57 -5.91 -8.87
C ASP A 31 -22.00 -5.18 -10.09
N ALA A 32 -22.43 -3.94 -10.28
CA ALA A 32 -21.95 -3.11 -11.39
C ALA A 32 -20.58 -2.48 -11.07
N TYR A 33 -20.29 -2.29 -9.78
CA TYR A 33 -19.09 -1.61 -9.31
C TYR A 33 -18.61 -2.13 -7.95
N ILE A 34 -17.37 -1.79 -7.64
CA ILE A 34 -16.74 -2.01 -6.34
C ILE A 34 -16.23 -0.66 -5.83
N ASP A 35 -16.69 -0.25 -4.65
CA ASP A 35 -16.12 0.87 -3.91
C ASP A 35 -14.93 0.36 -3.10
N VAL A 36 -13.77 0.97 -3.31
CA VAL A 36 -12.50 0.66 -2.65
C VAL A 36 -12.14 1.84 -1.76
N SER A 37 -12.00 1.61 -0.46
CA SER A 37 -11.74 2.65 0.53
C SER A 37 -10.43 2.40 1.27
N TRP A 38 -9.78 3.49 1.67
CA TRP A 38 -8.60 3.48 2.52
C TRP A 38 -8.68 4.57 3.59
N ASN A 39 -7.93 4.37 4.67
CA ASN A 39 -7.77 5.33 5.77
C ASN A 39 -6.35 5.21 6.34
N LEU A 40 -5.42 5.95 5.72
CA LEU A 40 -4.00 5.89 6.00
C LEU A 40 -3.64 6.85 7.13
N ALA A 41 -2.89 6.37 8.12
CA ALA A 41 -2.44 7.19 9.23
C ALA A 41 -1.48 8.30 8.75
N GLN A 42 -1.42 9.40 9.49
CA GLN A 42 -0.49 10.50 9.23
C GLN A 42 0.97 10.02 9.09
N ALA A 43 1.39 9.06 9.91
CA ALA A 43 2.74 8.48 9.89
C ALA A 43 3.15 7.85 8.53
N CYS A 44 2.19 7.61 7.63
CA CYS A 44 2.46 7.15 6.27
C CYS A 44 2.97 8.24 5.32
N PHE A 45 2.94 9.49 5.76
CA PHE A 45 3.32 10.67 4.99
C PHE A 45 4.48 11.44 5.66
N GLU A 46 5.06 10.85 6.71
CA GLU A 46 6.13 11.45 7.51
C GLU A 46 7.43 10.64 7.40
N ASP A 47 8.55 11.35 7.36
CA ASP A 47 9.89 10.79 7.39
C ASP A 47 10.35 10.55 8.83
N ALA A 48 10.31 9.29 9.26
CA ALA A 48 10.78 8.88 10.57
C ALA A 48 12.30 9.11 10.78
N GLY A 49 13.07 9.24 9.69
CA GLY A 49 14.48 9.62 9.71
C GLY A 49 14.73 11.12 9.85
N ASN A 50 13.71 11.96 9.63
CA ASN A 50 13.78 13.41 9.70
C ASN A 50 12.71 13.99 10.65
N ASN A 51 12.83 13.68 11.95
CA ASN A 51 11.97 14.22 13.02
C ASN A 51 10.46 14.03 12.83
N ASN A 52 10.03 13.03 12.04
CA ASN A 52 8.64 12.82 11.64
C ASN A 52 8.04 14.04 10.90
N GLU A 53 8.86 14.81 10.20
CA GLU A 53 8.37 15.84 9.29
C GLU A 53 7.74 15.19 8.05
N ALA A 54 6.81 15.88 7.41
CA ALA A 54 6.26 15.42 6.14
C ALA A 54 7.38 15.24 5.10
N TYR A 55 7.27 14.22 4.23
CA TYR A 55 8.21 14.08 3.12
C TYR A 55 8.20 15.36 2.27
N PRO A 56 9.34 16.06 2.13
CA PRO A 56 9.38 17.39 1.50
C PRO A 56 9.01 17.35 0.01
N GLU A 57 9.14 16.17 -0.60
CA GLU A 57 8.84 15.93 -2.00
C GLU A 57 7.40 15.46 -2.22
N GLY A 58 6.70 15.10 -1.14
CA GLY A 58 5.37 14.49 -1.16
C GLY A 58 5.40 12.96 -1.23
N VAL A 59 4.21 12.37 -1.14
CA VAL A 59 4.00 10.91 -1.29
C VAL A 59 2.99 10.66 -2.40
N TYR A 60 3.36 9.75 -3.30
CA TYR A 60 2.53 9.23 -4.36
C TYR A 60 1.73 8.03 -3.87
N LEU A 61 0.42 8.15 -3.86
CA LEU A 61 -0.50 7.07 -3.55
C LEU A 61 -1.00 6.46 -4.86
N GLU A 62 -0.85 5.15 -5.01
CA GLU A 62 -1.26 4.43 -6.19
C GLU A 62 -2.10 3.19 -5.83
N LEU A 63 -3.31 3.13 -6.38
CA LEU A 63 -4.21 2.00 -6.27
C LEU A 63 -4.16 1.17 -7.56
N PHE A 64 -3.93 -0.12 -7.38
CA PHE A 64 -3.91 -1.10 -8.45
C PHE A 64 -5.14 -2.01 -8.38
N ALA A 65 -5.64 -2.41 -9.55
CA ALA A 65 -6.59 -3.49 -9.74
C ALA A 65 -5.98 -4.53 -10.69
N ASP A 66 -5.82 -5.77 -10.22
CA ASP A 66 -5.18 -6.87 -10.95
C ASP A 66 -3.82 -6.49 -11.56
N GLY A 67 -3.04 -5.69 -10.82
CA GLY A 67 -1.72 -5.21 -11.24
C GLY A 67 -1.73 -4.01 -12.19
N VAL A 68 -2.89 -3.45 -12.51
CA VAL A 68 -3.03 -2.24 -13.34
C VAL A 68 -3.36 -1.05 -12.45
N SER A 69 -2.61 0.04 -12.59
CA SER A 69 -2.89 1.32 -11.90
C SER A 69 -4.22 1.89 -12.37
N ILE A 70 -5.13 2.12 -11.42
CA ILE A 70 -6.49 2.63 -11.69
C ILE A 70 -6.80 3.95 -10.99
N TYR A 71 -6.01 4.31 -9.98
CA TYR A 71 -6.14 5.58 -9.28
C TYR A 71 -4.78 6.02 -8.73
N VAL A 72 -4.53 7.32 -8.82
CA VAL A 72 -3.31 7.97 -8.38
C VAL A 72 -3.68 9.26 -7.68
N GLU A 73 -2.97 9.56 -6.60
CA GLU A 73 -3.05 10.84 -5.90
C GLU A 73 -1.67 11.25 -5.40
N VAL A 74 -1.34 12.53 -5.51
CA VAL A 74 -0.13 13.11 -4.91
C VAL A 74 -0.55 13.81 -3.62
N ILE A 75 0.12 13.46 -2.53
CA ILE A 75 -0.04 14.10 -1.22
C ILE A 75 1.22 14.94 -0.97
N ASP A 76 1.16 16.22 -1.27
CA ASP A 76 2.27 17.19 -1.27
C ASP A 76 2.32 18.10 -0.04
N ASP A 77 1.25 18.11 0.76
CA ASP A 77 1.11 19.00 1.91
C ASP A 77 1.28 18.27 3.26
N PHE A 78 1.59 19.06 4.30
CA PHE A 78 1.51 18.60 5.68
C PHE A 78 0.08 18.12 5.99
N ILE A 79 -0.07 16.82 6.27
CA ILE A 79 -1.35 16.24 6.67
C ILE A 79 -1.40 16.18 8.20
N PRO A 80 -2.24 16.99 8.88
CA PRO A 80 -2.38 16.95 10.33
C PRO A 80 -3.20 15.75 10.84
N MET A 81 -3.66 14.86 9.96
CA MET A 81 -4.61 13.78 10.25
C MET A 81 -4.49 12.61 9.26
N SER A 82 -5.39 11.62 9.34
CA SER A 82 -5.39 10.50 8.40
C SER A 82 -5.92 10.89 7.01
N VAL A 83 -5.32 10.32 5.97
CA VAL A 83 -5.77 10.46 4.58
C VAL A 83 -6.75 9.33 4.28
N SER A 84 -8.02 9.68 4.08
CA SER A 84 -9.08 8.71 3.79
C SER A 84 -9.84 9.09 2.54
N ASN A 85 -10.10 8.10 1.69
CA ASN A 85 -10.85 8.30 0.45
C ASN A 85 -11.55 7.01 0.03
N THR A 86 -12.49 7.13 -0.90
CA THR A 86 -13.19 6.01 -1.54
C THR A 86 -13.20 6.21 -3.05
N PHE A 87 -12.69 5.22 -3.77
CA PHE A 87 -12.69 5.16 -5.22
C PHE A 87 -13.69 4.12 -5.73
N ARG A 88 -14.53 4.49 -6.71
CA ARG A 88 -15.46 3.57 -7.36
C ARG A 88 -14.85 2.98 -8.62
N HIS A 89 -14.61 1.67 -8.61
CA HIS A 89 -14.16 0.91 -9.77
C HIS A 89 -15.31 0.19 -10.46
N LEU A 90 -15.60 0.53 -11.72
CA LEU A 90 -16.62 -0.13 -12.53
C LEU A 90 -16.06 -1.45 -13.09
N VAL A 91 -16.54 -2.58 -12.58
CA VAL A 91 -16.02 -3.91 -12.93
C VAL A 91 -17.03 -4.77 -13.70
N GLY A 92 -18.33 -4.52 -13.52
CA GLY A 92 -19.40 -5.36 -14.06
C GLY A 92 -19.61 -6.68 -13.30
N PRO A 93 -20.70 -7.40 -13.62
CA PRO A 93 -21.19 -8.53 -12.81
C PRO A 93 -20.23 -9.72 -12.80
N GLY A 94 -20.14 -10.39 -11.64
CA GLY A 94 -19.42 -11.67 -11.49
C GLY A 94 -17.91 -11.57 -11.61
N ARG A 95 -17.34 -10.36 -11.45
CA ARG A 95 -15.90 -10.14 -11.48
C ARG A 95 -15.29 -10.24 -10.09
N THR A 96 -14.21 -11.00 -9.99
CA THR A 96 -13.30 -10.96 -8.87
C THR A 96 -12.14 -10.05 -9.25
N VAL A 97 -11.80 -9.09 -8.39
CA VAL A 97 -10.69 -8.17 -8.62
C VAL A 97 -9.78 -8.14 -7.39
N ASN A 98 -8.47 -8.18 -7.62
CA ASN A 98 -7.47 -8.01 -6.59
C ASN A 98 -7.00 -6.56 -6.54
N TYR A 99 -7.19 -5.90 -5.41
CA TYR A 99 -6.74 -4.55 -5.19
C TYR A 99 -5.48 -4.51 -4.35
N SER A 100 -4.58 -3.59 -4.66
CA SER A 100 -3.44 -3.25 -3.81
C SER A 100 -3.22 -1.75 -3.78
N LEU A 101 -2.88 -1.22 -2.61
CA LEU A 101 -2.54 0.18 -2.40
C LEU A 101 -1.04 0.28 -2.10
N MET A 102 -0.34 1.17 -2.81
CA MET A 102 1.08 1.41 -2.65
C MET A 102 1.33 2.90 -2.45
N LEU A 103 2.36 3.20 -1.65
CA LEU A 103 2.80 4.55 -1.35
C LEU A 103 4.27 4.67 -1.73
N TYR A 104 4.63 5.75 -2.44
CA TYR A 104 6.01 6.01 -2.83
C TYR A 104 6.40 7.43 -2.46
N ILE A 105 7.59 7.62 -1.91
CA ILE A 105 8.15 8.96 -1.71
C ILE A 105 8.41 9.56 -3.10
N GLN A 106 7.79 10.69 -3.39
CA GLN A 106 7.98 11.37 -4.67
C GLN A 106 9.45 11.79 -4.81
N GLY A 107 10.00 11.73 -6.03
CA GLY A 107 11.42 12.03 -6.27
C GLY A 107 12.33 10.82 -6.04
N ALA A 108 12.39 10.29 -4.81
CA ALA A 108 13.22 9.12 -4.49
C ALA A 108 12.69 7.82 -5.11
N GLY A 109 11.37 7.69 -5.26
CA GLY A 109 10.71 6.46 -5.73
C GLY A 109 10.78 5.31 -4.73
N GLU A 110 11.23 5.57 -3.51
CA GLU A 110 11.28 4.59 -2.43
C GLU A 110 9.87 4.32 -1.93
N GLU A 111 9.51 3.05 -1.80
CA GLU A 111 8.21 2.64 -1.26
C GLU A 111 8.13 2.94 0.24
N VAL A 112 7.02 3.55 0.69
CA VAL A 112 6.78 3.80 2.10
C VAL A 112 6.30 2.52 2.78
N THR A 113 7.22 1.83 3.46
CA THR A 113 6.92 0.54 4.15
C THR A 113 6.58 0.69 5.63
N ALA A 114 6.23 1.89 6.10
CA ALA A 114 5.95 2.13 7.51
C ALA A 114 4.76 1.28 8.03
N MET A 115 4.82 0.89 9.31
CA MET A 115 3.80 0.02 9.93
C MET A 115 2.40 0.65 9.83
N ASN A 116 1.45 -0.09 9.26
CA ASN A 116 0.02 0.24 9.06
C ASN A 116 -0.32 1.16 7.88
N CYS A 117 0.57 1.35 6.91
CA CYS A 117 0.25 2.07 5.67
C CYS A 117 -0.48 1.22 4.63
N SER A 118 -1.22 0.23 5.11
CA SER A 118 -1.83 -0.83 4.32
C SER A 118 -3.31 -1.02 4.69
N SER A 119 -4.04 0.09 4.85
CA SER A 119 -5.49 0.03 5.10
C SER A 119 -6.25 -0.04 3.77
N LEU A 120 -6.93 -1.15 3.50
CA LEU A 120 -7.78 -1.29 2.33
C LEU A 120 -9.05 -2.05 2.69
N SER A 121 -10.20 -1.53 2.29
CA SER A 121 -11.49 -2.22 2.34
C SER A 121 -12.21 -2.06 1.01
N ALA A 122 -13.07 -3.02 0.68
CA ALA A 122 -13.88 -2.96 -0.52
C ALA A 122 -15.28 -3.50 -0.25
N SER A 123 -16.26 -2.85 -0.87
CA SER A 123 -17.67 -3.21 -0.84
C SER A 123 -18.27 -3.00 -2.22
N GLY A 124 -19.18 -3.88 -2.64
CA GLY A 124 -19.86 -3.74 -3.92
C GLY A 124 -21.33 -3.40 -3.74
N SER A 125 -21.95 -2.98 -4.82
CA SER A 125 -23.39 -2.79 -4.89
C SER A 125 -23.88 -3.10 -6.30
N THR A 126 -25.10 -3.63 -6.33
CA THR A 126 -25.92 -3.87 -7.53
C THR A 126 -26.54 -2.58 -8.06
#